data_AF-I0GSE3-F1
#
_entry.id   AF-I0GSE3-F1
#
_cell.length_a   1.000
_cell.length_b   1.000
_cell.length_c   1.000
_cell.angle_alpha   90.00
_cell.angle_beta   90.00
_cell.angle_gamma   90.00
#
_symmetry.space_group_name_H-M   'P 1'
#
loop_
_entity.id
_entity.type
_entity.pdbx_description
1 polymer ?
#
loop_
_entity_poly.entity_id
_entity_poly.type
_entity_poly.pdbx_seq_one_letter_code
_entity_poly.pdbx_strand_id
1 'polypeptide(L)'
;MLDFDSGKEGRNMSIISGLMGNAAKTDIDEVKKDYGKLLGEHEEIIQAYQWVRDLMIFTDYRLLLVDVQGATGKKVDYHSIPYKSIRHFAVESAGHFDLDAELKIWVAGLGADPLVYTFSKDADVYKVQALLAECVGR
;
A
#
# COMPACT_ATOMS: atom_id res chain seq x y z
N MET A 1 4.16 48.18 -18.74
CA MET A 1 5.31 47.29 -18.49
C MET A 1 4.73 46.04 -17.88
N LEU A 2 4.50 45.04 -18.74
CA LEU A 2 3.93 43.73 -18.39
C LEU A 2 5.12 42.79 -18.33
N ASP A 3 5.53 42.40 -17.13
CA ASP A 3 6.60 41.43 -16.97
C ASP A 3 6.06 39.99 -16.98
N PHE A 4 6.89 39.17 -17.61
CA PHE A 4 6.71 37.82 -18.11
C PHE A 4 6.57 36.76 -17.02
N ASP A 5 5.89 35.68 -17.40
CA ASP A 5 5.80 34.37 -16.77
C ASP A 5 7.17 33.74 -16.45
N SER A 6 7.28 33.00 -15.32
CA SER A 6 8.03 31.75 -15.29
C SER A 6 7.58 30.86 -14.12
N GLY A 7 6.79 29.85 -14.49
CA GLY A 7 6.86 28.47 -14.02
C GLY A 7 7.51 28.15 -12.68
N LYS A 8 6.70 27.61 -11.77
CA LYS A 8 7.15 26.52 -10.90
C LYS A 8 6.33 25.27 -11.23
N GLU A 9 6.72 24.67 -12.35
CA GLU A 9 6.52 23.25 -12.62
C GLU A 9 6.90 22.40 -11.41
N GLY A 10 6.13 21.33 -11.22
CA GLY A 10 6.58 20.08 -10.61
C GLY A 10 7.30 20.21 -9.28
N ARG A 11 6.54 20.18 -8.18
CA ARG A 11 7.05 19.48 -7.00
C ARG A 11 7.21 18.03 -7.44
N ASN A 12 8.44 17.69 -7.85
CA ASN A 12 8.94 16.34 -7.92
C ASN A 12 8.76 15.74 -6.52
N MET A 13 7.58 15.16 -6.28
CA MET A 13 7.48 14.00 -5.40
C MET A 13 8.59 13.08 -5.88
N SER A 14 9.46 12.69 -4.96
CA SER A 14 10.54 11.75 -5.22
C SER A 14 9.92 10.52 -5.88
N ILE A 15 9.94 10.48 -7.21
CA ILE A 15 9.69 9.28 -7.99
C ILE A 15 10.90 8.44 -7.63
N ILE A 16 10.74 7.62 -6.59
CA ILE A 16 11.78 6.72 -6.09
C ILE A 16 12.21 5.90 -7.29
N SER A 17 13.36 6.29 -7.80
CA SER A 17 14.04 5.64 -8.90
C SER A 17 14.56 4.33 -8.35
N GLY A 18 13.95 3.23 -8.75
CA GLY A 18 14.49 1.93 -8.41
C GLY A 18 13.62 0.84 -8.98
N LEU A 19 14.18 0.06 -9.89
CA LEU A 19 13.73 -1.29 -10.21
C LEU A 19 13.60 -2.09 -8.90
N MET A 20 12.45 -2.02 -8.26
CA MET A 20 12.13 -2.78 -7.06
C MET A 20 10.92 -3.64 -7.40
N GLY A 21 11.11 -4.96 -7.29
CA GLY A 21 10.10 -5.96 -7.63
C GLY A 21 8.81 -5.81 -6.82
N ASN A 22 7.81 -6.63 -7.15
CA ASN A 22 6.50 -6.62 -6.50
C ASN A 22 6.66 -6.72 -4.97
N ALA A 23 6.24 -5.70 -4.21
CA ALA A 23 6.18 -5.63 -2.75
C ALA A 23 7.50 -5.53 -1.96
N ALA A 24 8.24 -4.43 -2.12
CA ALA A 24 9.33 -4.09 -1.21
C ALA A 24 8.82 -3.46 0.11
N LYS A 25 9.47 -3.80 1.24
CA LYS A 25 9.29 -3.09 2.52
C LYS A 25 9.84 -1.67 2.41
N THR A 26 9.02 -0.68 2.74
CA THR A 26 9.36 0.75 2.64
C THR A 26 9.79 1.32 4.00
N ASP A 27 10.60 2.38 3.95
CA ASP A 27 10.97 3.19 5.10
C ASP A 27 9.76 3.97 5.66
N ILE A 28 9.58 3.94 6.98
CA ILE A 28 8.41 4.54 7.62
C ILE A 28 8.46 6.07 7.58
N ASP A 29 9.63 6.69 7.68
CA ASP A 29 9.76 8.15 7.68
C ASP A 29 9.45 8.71 6.29
N GLU A 30 9.84 8.01 5.23
CA GLU A 30 9.47 8.35 3.85
C GLU A 30 7.95 8.26 3.64
N VAL A 31 7.33 7.14 4.07
CA VAL A 31 5.87 6.98 3.96
C VAL A 31 5.14 8.03 4.78
N LYS A 32 5.63 8.36 5.98
CA LYS A 32 5.03 9.39 6.83
C LYS A 32 5.16 10.79 6.23
N LYS A 33 6.24 11.09 5.52
CA LYS A 33 6.41 12.36 4.80
C LYS A 33 5.36 12.53 3.69
N ASP A 34 5.05 11.46 2.95
CA ASP A 34 4.16 11.52 1.81
C ASP A 34 2.68 11.38 2.20
N TYR A 35 2.38 10.53 3.19
CA TYR A 35 1.03 10.12 3.57
C TYR A 35 0.61 10.53 4.99
N GLY A 36 1.48 11.16 5.78
CA GLY A 36 1.21 11.50 7.18
C GLY A 36 -0.01 12.40 7.39
N LYS A 37 -0.37 13.22 6.40
CA LYS A 37 -1.60 14.04 6.44
C LYS A 37 -2.91 13.24 6.40
N LEU A 38 -2.84 11.95 6.06
CA LEU A 38 -3.99 11.04 5.99
C LEU A 38 -4.24 10.31 7.32
N LEU A 39 -3.26 10.37 8.23
CA LEU A 39 -3.31 9.72 9.53
C LEU A 39 -4.17 10.53 10.51
N GLY A 40 -4.87 9.82 11.39
CA GLY A 40 -5.47 10.43 12.58
C GLY A 40 -4.40 11.00 13.53
N GLU A 41 -4.82 11.87 14.45
CA GLU A 41 -3.91 12.58 15.39
C GLU A 41 -3.00 11.64 16.20
N HIS A 42 -3.47 10.43 16.50
CA HIS A 42 -2.74 9.42 17.27
C HIS A 42 -2.52 8.13 16.48
N GLU A 43 -2.75 8.14 15.17
CA GLU A 43 -2.56 6.98 14.31
C GLU A 43 -1.08 6.89 13.91
N GLU A 44 -0.46 5.74 14.15
CA GLU A 44 0.95 5.47 13.85
C GLU A 44 1.10 4.45 12.73
N ILE A 45 2.08 4.66 11.85
CA ILE A 45 2.45 3.68 10.82
C ILE A 45 3.29 2.59 11.48
N ILE A 46 2.83 1.34 11.38
CA ILE A 46 3.56 0.15 11.84
C ILE A 46 4.54 -0.32 10.76
N GLN A 47 4.07 -0.41 9.51
CA GLN A 47 4.84 -0.92 8.39
C GLN A 47 4.17 -0.53 7.06
N ALA A 48 4.94 -0.43 5.98
CA ALA A 48 4.40 -0.30 4.63
C ALA A 48 5.08 -1.24 3.62
N TYR A 49 4.34 -1.61 2.58
CA TYR A 49 4.77 -2.45 1.47
C TYR A 49 4.35 -1.81 0.14
N GLN A 50 5.28 -1.69 -0.81
CA GLN A 50 5.05 -0.97 -2.08
C GLN A 50 5.15 -1.90 -3.31
N TRP A 51 4.21 -1.77 -4.23
CA TRP A 51 4.22 -2.38 -5.55
C TRP A 51 4.30 -1.33 -6.64
N VAL A 52 5.46 -1.12 -7.26
CA VAL A 52 5.64 -0.13 -8.33
C VAL A 52 5.11 1.26 -7.94
N ARG A 53 3.80 1.52 -8.11
CA ARG A 53 3.09 2.75 -7.73
C ARG A 53 2.11 2.59 -6.57
N ASP A 54 1.67 1.38 -6.25
CA ASP A 54 0.67 1.13 -5.21
C ASP A 54 1.33 0.87 -3.86
N LEU A 55 0.63 1.17 -2.77
CA LEU A 55 1.17 1.06 -1.42
C LEU A 55 0.14 0.46 -0.47
N MET A 56 0.57 -0.46 0.39
CA MET A 56 -0.18 -0.99 1.51
C MET A 56 0.48 -0.53 2.80
N ILE A 57 -0.20 0.34 3.54
CA ILE A 57 0.27 0.91 4.80
C ILE A 57 -0.52 0.26 5.94
N PHE A 58 0.19 -0.40 6.85
CA PHE A 58 -0.34 -0.87 8.11
C PHE A 58 -0.17 0.24 9.14
N THR A 59 -1.28 0.72 9.69
CA THR A 59 -1.28 1.59 10.87
C THR A 59 -1.71 0.80 12.10
N ASP A 60 -1.69 1.41 13.27
CA ASP A 60 -2.31 0.81 14.45
C ASP A 60 -3.84 0.82 14.42
N TYR A 61 -4.47 1.51 13.45
CA TYR A 61 -5.93 1.66 13.35
C TYR A 61 -6.54 0.87 12.18
N ARG A 62 -5.84 0.80 11.04
CA ARG A 62 -6.39 0.28 9.78
C ARG A 62 -5.31 -0.11 8.78
N LEU A 63 -5.72 -0.91 7.80
CA LEU A 63 -5.00 -1.04 6.54
C LEU A 63 -5.37 0.13 5.63
N LEU A 64 -4.39 0.95 5.24
CA LEU A 64 -4.56 2.02 4.26
C LEU A 64 -3.91 1.59 2.94
N LEU A 65 -4.74 1.46 1.91
CA LEU A 65 -4.32 1.12 0.56
C LEU A 65 -4.26 2.39 -0.28
N VAL A 66 -3.18 2.56 -1.03
CA VAL A 66 -2.97 3.67 -1.96
C VAL A 66 -2.83 3.08 -3.36
N ASP A 67 -3.77 3.40 -4.24
CA ASP A 67 -3.75 2.99 -5.65
C ASP A 67 -3.56 4.24 -6.53
N VAL A 68 -2.46 4.25 -7.29
CA VAL A 68 -2.13 5.36 -8.19
C VAL A 68 -2.62 5.05 -9.60
N GLN A 69 -3.72 5.71 -9.96
CA GLN A 69 -4.47 5.45 -11.18
C GLN A 69 -4.04 6.33 -12.35
N GLY A 70 -4.21 5.77 -13.56
CA GLY A 70 -4.04 6.47 -14.83
C GLY A 70 -2.58 6.65 -15.27
N ALA A 71 -2.41 7.12 -16.50
CA ALA A 71 -1.09 7.29 -17.13
C ALA A 71 -0.26 8.41 -16.50
N THR A 72 -0.92 9.44 -15.95
CA THR A 72 -0.24 10.59 -15.33
C THR A 72 0.03 10.41 -13.83
N GLY A 73 -0.54 9.38 -13.20
CA GLY A 73 -0.45 9.14 -11.75
C GLY A 73 -1.07 10.23 -10.87
N LYS A 74 -1.84 11.16 -11.45
CA LYS A 74 -2.43 12.28 -10.71
C LYS A 74 -3.68 11.88 -9.92
N LYS A 75 -4.35 10.81 -10.32
CA LYS A 75 -5.51 10.30 -9.61
C LYS A 75 -5.02 9.22 -8.65
N VAL A 76 -5.31 9.40 -7.37
CA VAL A 76 -4.93 8.45 -6.32
C VAL A 76 -6.19 8.07 -5.55
N ASP A 77 -6.43 6.78 -5.39
CA ASP A 77 -7.46 6.24 -4.51
C ASP A 77 -6.84 5.86 -3.16
N TYR A 78 -7.49 6.28 -2.08
CA TYR A 78 -7.05 6.00 -0.71
C TYR A 78 -8.13 5.18 -0.02
N HIS A 79 -7.96 3.87 0.03
CA HIS A 79 -8.94 2.96 0.59
C HIS A 79 -8.55 2.55 2.01
N SER A 80 -9.33 3.03 2.98
CA SER A 80 -9.15 2.73 4.40
C SER A 80 -10.00 1.54 4.83
N ILE A 81 -9.35 0.49 5.32
CA ILE A 81 -10.00 -0.74 5.81
C ILE A 81 -9.70 -0.88 7.30
N PRO A 82 -10.65 -0.53 8.19
CA PRO A 82 -10.52 -0.80 9.61
C PRO A 82 -10.30 -2.31 9.85
N TYR A 83 -9.38 -2.69 10.71
CA TYR A 83 -9.05 -4.11 10.91
C TYR A 83 -10.26 -4.96 11.30
N LYS A 84 -11.15 -4.43 12.14
CA LYS A 84 -12.43 -5.05 12.53
C LYS A 84 -13.39 -5.38 11.36
N SER A 85 -13.17 -4.81 10.18
CA SER A 85 -13.98 -5.08 8.98
C SER A 85 -13.44 -6.23 8.14
N ILE A 86 -12.22 -6.70 8.41
CA ILE A 86 -11.60 -7.84 7.74
C ILE A 86 -12.20 -9.11 8.34
N ARG A 87 -12.94 -9.87 7.53
CA ARG A 87 -13.65 -11.08 7.97
C ARG A 87 -12.72 -12.29 8.04
N HIS A 88 -11.89 -12.43 7.00
CA HIS A 88 -10.86 -13.46 6.90
C HIS A 88 -9.87 -13.06 5.81
N PHE A 89 -8.72 -13.73 5.80
CA PHE A 89 -7.69 -13.57 4.78
C PHE A 89 -7.02 -14.93 4.51
N ALA A 90 -6.36 -15.03 3.37
CA ALA A 90 -5.62 -16.23 2.97
C ALA A 90 -4.36 -15.82 2.19
N VAL A 91 -3.31 -16.64 2.30
CA VAL A 91 -2.16 -16.57 1.40
C VAL A 91 -2.10 -17.82 0.54
N GLU A 92 -1.96 -17.62 -0.76
CA GLU A 92 -1.64 -18.66 -1.73
C GLU A 92 -0.15 -18.54 -2.05
N SER A 93 0.63 -19.57 -1.70
CA SER A 93 2.08 -19.56 -1.93
C SER A 93 2.40 -19.76 -3.41
N ALA A 94 3.49 -19.15 -3.87
CA ALA A 94 4.06 -19.44 -5.19
C ALA A 94 4.33 -20.95 -5.36
N GLY A 95 3.78 -21.55 -6.42
CA GLY A 95 4.01 -22.95 -6.76
C GLY A 95 5.36 -23.17 -7.45
N HIS A 96 5.61 -24.40 -7.93
CA HIS A 96 6.82 -24.69 -8.72
C HIS A 96 6.85 -23.96 -10.07
N PHE A 97 5.68 -23.65 -10.64
CA PHE A 97 5.52 -22.98 -11.94
C PHE A 97 5.06 -21.53 -11.83
N ASP A 98 4.38 -21.17 -10.74
CA ASP A 98 3.97 -19.80 -10.48
C ASP A 98 5.12 -19.05 -9.83
N LEU A 99 5.39 -17.83 -10.30
CA LEU A 99 6.46 -17.02 -9.74
C LEU A 99 6.00 -16.20 -8.54
N ASP A 100 4.70 -16.01 -8.36
CA ASP A 100 4.20 -15.04 -7.39
C ASP A 100 3.32 -15.72 -6.33
N ALA A 101 3.28 -15.12 -5.14
CA ALA A 101 2.35 -15.49 -4.08
C ALA A 101 1.20 -14.48 -4.02
N GLU A 102 0.01 -14.89 -3.59
CA GLU A 102 -1.15 -14.01 -3.50
C GLU A 102 -1.64 -13.86 -2.06
N LEU A 103 -1.92 -12.62 -1.64
CA LEU A 103 -2.69 -12.31 -0.45
C LEU A 103 -4.13 -11.99 -0.85
N LYS A 104 -5.09 -12.66 -0.22
CA LYS A 104 -6.53 -12.47 -0.43
C LYS A 104 -7.17 -11.97 0.86
N ILE A 105 -7.86 -10.84 0.83
CA ILE A 105 -8.47 -10.19 2.00
C ILE A 105 -9.97 -9.99 1.76
N TRP A 106 -10.81 -10.57 2.62
CA TRP A 106 -12.26 -10.38 2.55
C TRP A 106 -12.72 -9.30 3.52
N VAL A 107 -13.33 -8.25 2.97
CA VAL A 107 -13.79 -7.08 3.72
C VAL A 107 -15.30 -7.07 3.81
N ALA A 108 -15.83 -6.89 5.01
CA ALA A 108 -17.26 -6.79 5.24
C ALA A 108 -17.88 -5.65 4.43
N GLY A 109 -18.90 -5.96 3.63
CA GLY A 109 -19.65 -4.96 2.85
C GLY A 109 -19.07 -4.64 1.46
N LEU A 110 -17.90 -5.16 1.10
CA LEU A 110 -17.28 -4.91 -0.21
C LEU A 110 -17.73 -5.88 -1.32
N GLY A 111 -18.41 -6.97 -0.94
CA GLY A 111 -18.87 -8.02 -1.86
C GLY A 111 -18.50 -9.42 -1.36
N ALA A 112 -18.64 -10.43 -2.22
CA ALA A 112 -18.17 -11.79 -1.95
C ALA A 112 -16.70 -12.01 -2.34
N ASP A 113 -16.20 -11.21 -3.28
CA ASP A 113 -14.84 -11.33 -3.81
C ASP A 113 -13.82 -10.66 -2.89
N PRO A 114 -12.62 -11.25 -2.72
CA PRO A 114 -11.55 -10.65 -1.94
C PRO A 114 -10.86 -9.51 -2.69
N LEU A 115 -10.21 -8.62 -1.94
CA LEU A 115 -9.08 -7.85 -2.45
C LEU A 115 -7.89 -8.80 -2.63
N VAL A 116 -7.24 -8.74 -3.80
CA VAL A 116 -6.12 -9.63 -4.15
C VAL A 116 -4.86 -8.82 -4.43
N TYR A 117 -3.77 -9.20 -3.78
CA TYR A 117 -2.45 -8.58 -3.93
C TYR A 117 -1.39 -9.63 -4.23
N THR A 118 -0.65 -9.45 -5.32
CA THR A 118 0.35 -10.40 -5.82
C THR A 118 1.76 -9.97 -5.44
N PHE A 119 2.50 -10.83 -4.77
CA PHE A 119 3.86 -10.62 -4.24
C PHE A 119 4.85 -11.43 -5.06
N SER A 120 5.99 -10.86 -5.47
CA SER A 120 7.02 -11.67 -6.12
C SER A 120 7.71 -12.58 -5.10
N LYS A 121 8.46 -13.57 -5.58
CA LYS A 121 9.27 -14.49 -4.74
C LYS A 121 10.14 -13.77 -3.71
N ASP A 122 10.66 -12.61 -4.08
CA ASP A 122 11.59 -11.84 -3.25
C ASP A 122 10.86 -11.09 -2.12
N ALA A 123 9.55 -10.90 -2.25
CA ALA A 123 8.73 -10.32 -1.22
C ALA A 123 8.26 -11.36 -0.21
N ASP A 124 8.49 -11.06 1.06
CA ASP A 124 8.13 -11.95 2.16
C ASP A 124 6.63 -11.80 2.50
N VAL A 125 5.78 -12.41 1.67
CA VAL A 125 4.32 -12.43 1.87
C VAL A 125 3.93 -13.02 3.23
N TYR A 126 4.76 -13.91 3.80
CA TYR A 126 4.49 -14.50 5.11
C TYR A 126 4.65 -13.48 6.24
N LYS A 127 5.60 -12.54 6.14
CA LYS A 127 5.67 -11.40 7.05
C LYS A 127 4.44 -10.50 6.96
N VAL A 128 3.95 -10.24 5.75
CA VAL A 128 2.72 -9.47 5.54
C VAL A 128 1.53 -10.16 6.17
N GLN A 129 1.41 -11.48 5.98
CA GLN A 129 0.38 -12.30 6.60
C GLN A 129 0.46 -12.26 8.13
N ALA A 130 1.66 -12.42 8.69
CA ALA A 130 1.87 -12.39 10.14
C ALA A 130 1.49 -11.02 10.73
N LEU A 131 1.88 -9.93 10.08
CA LEU A 131 1.52 -8.58 10.49
C LEU A 131 0.01 -8.33 10.39
N LEU A 132 -0.62 -8.77 9.30
CA LEU A 132 -2.07 -8.68 9.15
C LEU A 132 -2.81 -9.44 10.25
N ALA A 133 -2.34 -10.64 10.59
CA ALA A 133 -2.87 -11.44 11.68
C ALA A 133 -2.75 -10.72 13.03
N GLU A 134 -1.60 -10.09 13.30
CA GLU A 134 -1.38 -9.29 14.52
C GLU A 134 -2.39 -8.12 14.58
N CYS A 135 -2.55 -7.38 13.49
CA CYS A 135 -3.42 -6.20 13.47
C CYS A 135 -4.91 -6.56 13.57
N VAL A 136 -5.34 -7.65 12.91
CA VAL A 136 -6.73 -8.14 12.96
C VAL A 136 -7.06 -8.78 14.31
N GLY A 137 -6.08 -9.34 15.00
CA GLY A 137 -6.27 -10.00 16.30
C GLY A 137 -6.32 -9.06 17.51
N ARG A 138 -6.13 -7.75 17.33
CA ARG A 138 -6.27 -6.72 18.38
C ARG A 138 -7.73 -6.34 18.62
#